data_AF-A0A2Z6D3X9-F1
#
_entry.id   AF-A0A2Z6D3X9-F1
#
_cell.length_a   1.000
_cell.length_b   1.000
_cell.length_c   1.000
_cell.angle_alpha   90.00
_cell.angle_beta   90.00
_cell.angle_gamma   90.00
#
_symmetry.space_group_name_H-M   'P 1'
#
loop_
_entity.id
_entity.type
_entity.pdbx_description
1 polymer ?
#
loop_
_entity_poly.entity_id
_entity_poly.type
_entity_poly.pdbx_seq_one_letter_code
_entity_poly.pdbx_strand_id
1 'polypeptide(L)' 'MSTKPPPPPRKSTKTNKGEPPAIDETKSNLEKPEPGESANLNFKVSAEFKKDFKIAAATYGCTQVELLQRIFKFWTENQG' A
#
# COMPACT_ATOMS: atom_id res chain seq x y z
N MET A 1 22.67 -66.83 10.40
CA MET A 1 21.56 -66.39 9.53
C MET A 1 21.30 -64.91 9.80
N SER A 2 21.84 -63.99 8.97
CA SER A 2 21.60 -62.54 9.12
C SER A 2 20.50 -62.09 8.18
N THR A 3 19.40 -61.57 8.72
CA THR A 3 18.28 -61.00 7.95
C THR A 3 18.53 -59.51 7.70
N LYS A 4 18.56 -59.09 6.43
CA LYS A 4 18.60 -57.66 6.06
C LYS A 4 17.24 -57.01 6.40
N PRO A 5 17.22 -55.79 6.94
CA PRO A 5 15.97 -55.10 7.27
C PRO A 5 15.26 -54.58 6.01
N PRO A 6 13.93 -54.41 6.04
CA PRO A 6 13.13 -53.96 4.90
C PRO A 6 13.37 -52.48 4.56
N PRO A 7 13.13 -52.06 3.30
CA PRO A 7 13.32 -50.68 2.87
C PRO A 7 12.28 -49.73 3.50
N PRO A 8 12.62 -48.43 3.67
CA PRO A 8 11.75 -47.47 4.31
C PRO A 8 10.49 -47.17 3.47
N PRO A 9 9.36 -46.87 4.12
CA PRO A 9 8.11 -46.58 3.44
C PRO A 9 8.23 -45.32 2.56
N ARG A 10 7.78 -45.44 1.30
CA ARG A 10 7.67 -44.30 0.38
C ARG A 10 6.79 -43.23 1.02
N LYS A 11 7.28 -41.99 1.09
CA LYS A 11 6.50 -40.82 1.53
C LYS A 11 5.17 -40.80 0.79
N SER A 12 4.09 -41.09 1.50
CA SER A 12 2.73 -40.94 0.98
C SER A 12 2.52 -39.48 0.63
N THR A 13 2.15 -39.21 -0.61
CA THR A 13 1.77 -37.92 -1.20
C THR A 13 0.44 -37.37 -0.65
N LYS A 14 0.15 -37.58 0.64
CA LYS A 14 -0.95 -36.90 1.33
C LYS A 14 -0.39 -35.71 2.10
N THR A 15 -0.09 -34.67 1.35
CA THR A 15 0.04 -33.32 1.91
C THR A 15 -1.32 -32.93 2.48
N ASN A 16 -1.42 -32.76 3.80
CA ASN A 16 -2.58 -32.16 4.50
C ASN A 16 -2.80 -30.67 4.16
N LYS A 17 -2.26 -30.21 3.03
CA LYS A 17 -2.52 -28.89 2.47
C LYS A 17 -3.58 -29.14 1.42
N GLY A 18 -4.76 -28.55 1.60
CA GLY A 18 -5.85 -28.64 0.64
C GLY A 18 -5.40 -28.29 -0.77
N GLU A 19 -6.23 -28.59 -1.76
CA GLU A 19 -5.96 -28.23 -3.15
C GLU A 19 -5.57 -26.75 -3.24
N PRO A 20 -4.53 -26.42 -4.03
CA PRO A 20 -4.13 -25.04 -4.19
C PRO A 20 -5.33 -24.23 -4.68
N PRO A 21 -5.60 -23.05 -4.10
CA PRO A 21 -6.69 -22.18 -4.54
C PRO A 21 -6.59 -21.94 -6.04
N ALA A 22 -7.73 -21.82 -6.71
CA ALA A 22 -7.76 -21.64 -8.15
C ALA A 22 -6.97 -20.38 -8.53
N ILE A 23 -6.29 -20.39 -9.67
CA ILE A 23 -5.46 -19.27 -10.14
C ILE A 23 -6.26 -17.95 -10.20
N ASP A 24 -7.58 -18.03 -10.38
CA ASP A 24 -8.48 -16.86 -10.32
C ASP A 24 -8.72 -16.30 -8.91
N GLU A 25 -8.59 -17.09 -7.84
CA GLU A 25 -8.79 -16.61 -6.46
C GLU A 25 -7.64 -15.73 -5.95
N THR A 26 -6.48 -15.76 -6.60
CA THR A 26 -5.29 -14.97 -6.19
C THR A 26 -5.18 -13.62 -6.89
N LYS A 27 -6.06 -13.30 -7.86
CA LYS A 27 -5.98 -12.07 -8.66
C LYS A 27 -6.51 -10.83 -7.94
N SER A 28 -7.39 -10.99 -6.95
CA SER A 28 -8.04 -9.87 -6.25
C SER A 28 -7.19 -9.22 -5.15
N ASN A 29 -5.99 -9.72 -4.86
CA ASN A 29 -5.13 -9.18 -3.79
C ASN A 29 -4.11 -8.15 -4.30
N LEU A 30 -4.27 -7.70 -5.55
CA LEU A 30 -3.43 -6.72 -6.23
C LEU A 30 -4.23 -5.53 -6.73
N GLU A 31 -5.31 -5.17 -6.03
CA GLU A 31 -6.02 -3.89 -6.24
C GLU A 31 -5.07 -2.75 -5.85
N LYS A 32 -4.17 -2.40 -6.79
CA LYS A 32 -3.54 -1.09 -6.78
C LYS A 32 -4.69 -0.09 -6.88
N PRO A 33 -4.73 0.95 -6.01
CA PRO A 33 -5.70 2.03 -6.18
C PRO A 33 -5.61 2.52 -7.62
N GLU A 34 -6.77 2.74 -8.25
CA GLU A 34 -6.81 3.16 -9.65
C GLU A 34 -5.89 4.37 -9.84
N PRO A 35 -5.09 4.44 -10.92
CA PRO A 35 -4.26 5.60 -11.19
C PRO A 35 -5.16 6.83 -11.38
N GLY A 36 -5.28 7.63 -10.32
CA GLY A 36 -6.23 8.74 -10.23
C GLY A 36 -6.95 8.84 -8.88
N GLU A 37 -6.91 7.78 -8.06
CA GLU A 37 -7.50 7.81 -6.73
C GLU A 37 -6.69 8.71 -5.79
N SER A 38 -7.34 9.75 -5.27
CA SER A 38 -6.72 10.67 -4.32
C SER A 38 -6.56 9.99 -2.97
N ALA A 39 -5.32 9.80 -2.53
CA ALA A 39 -5.03 9.30 -1.19
C ALA A 39 -5.04 10.44 -0.15
N ASN A 40 -5.62 10.18 1.02
CA ASN A 40 -5.62 11.13 2.13
C ASN A 40 -4.26 11.17 2.83
N LEU A 41 -3.70 12.36 2.98
CA LEU A 41 -2.56 12.61 3.87
C LEU A 41 -3.05 12.94 5.28
N ASN A 42 -2.90 11.99 6.21
CA ASN A 42 -3.35 12.13 7.60
C ASN A 42 -2.30 12.88 8.45
N PHE A 43 -2.25 14.21 8.34
CA PHE A 43 -1.38 15.03 9.17
C PHE A 43 -2.09 15.59 10.39
N LYS A 44 -1.38 15.62 11.52
CA LYS A 44 -1.76 16.45 12.66
C LYS A 44 -1.03 17.78 12.56
N VAL A 45 -1.79 18.87 12.65
CA VAL A 45 -1.27 20.24 12.62
C VAL A 45 -1.85 21.03 13.79
N SER A 46 -1.16 22.11 14.18
CA SER A 46 -1.70 23.02 15.20
C SER A 46 -2.95 23.74 14.68
N ALA A 47 -3.81 24.17 15.61
CA ALA A 47 -5.04 24.89 15.26
C ALA A 47 -4.77 26.25 14.60
N GLU A 48 -3.68 26.92 15.00
CA GLU A 48 -3.22 28.18 14.42
C GLU A 48 -2.80 27.98 12.96
N PHE A 49 -1.90 27.02 12.71
CA PHE A 49 -1.46 26.71 11.35
C PHE A 49 -2.63 26.35 10.44
N LYS A 50 -3.60 25.55 10.92
CA LYS A 50 -4.78 25.19 10.13
C LYS A 50 -5.59 26.41 9.70
N LYS A 51 -5.72 27.43 10.56
CA LYS A 51 -6.43 28.68 10.24
C LYS A 51 -5.65 29.46 9.19
N ASP A 52 -4.36 29.67 9.41
CA ASP A 52 -3.51 30.45 8.50
C ASP A 52 -3.43 29.80 7.13
N PHE A 53 -3.30 28.47 7.09
CA PHE A 53 -3.27 27.70 5.85
C PHE A 53 -4.59 27.80 5.07
N LYS A 54 -5.73 27.80 5.78
CA LYS A 54 -7.04 28.00 5.16
C LYS A 54 -7.19 29.42 4.59
N ILE A 55 -6.71 30.43 5.32
CA ILE A 55 -6.72 31.83 4.85
C ILE A 55 -5.84 31.96 3.60
N ALA A 56 -4.63 31.42 3.63
CA ALA A 56 -3.72 31.43 2.49
C ALA A 56 -4.37 30.80 1.25
N ALA A 57 -4.96 29.61 1.39
CA ALA A 57 -5.66 28.94 0.30
C ALA A 57 -6.79 29.82 -0.28
N ALA A 58 -7.57 30.47 0.58
CA ALA A 58 -8.62 31.40 0.16
C ALA A 58 -8.08 32.63 -0.57
N THR A 59 -6.97 33.22 -0.08
CA THR A 59 -6.30 34.36 -0.72
C THR A 59 -5.83 34.03 -2.12
N TYR A 60 -5.33 32.82 -2.35
CA TYR A 60 -4.90 32.35 -3.68
C TYR A 60 -6.02 31.73 -4.52
N GLY A 61 -7.26 31.73 -4.02
CA GLY A 61 -8.43 31.19 -4.73
C GLY A 61 -8.33 29.69 -5.03
N CYS A 62 -7.64 28.92 -4.19
CA CYS A 62 -7.46 27.48 -4.38
C CYS A 62 -7.87 26.67 -3.15
N THR A 63 -7.96 25.35 -3.30
CA THR A 63 -8.17 24.43 -2.19
C THR A 63 -6.90 24.27 -1.35
N GLN A 64 -7.06 23.84 -0.11
CA GLN A 64 -5.92 23.52 0.78
C GLN A 64 -5.01 22.44 0.18
N VAL A 65 -5.58 21.47 -0.53
CA VAL A 65 -4.83 20.39 -1.18
C VAL A 65 -4.01 20.94 -2.36
N GLU A 66 -4.59 21.80 -3.19
CA GLU A 66 -3.85 22.44 -4.29
C GLU A 66 -2.73 23.35 -3.78
N LEU A 67 -2.98 24.11 -2.70
CA LEU A 67 -1.93 24.90 -2.06
C LEU A 67 -0.77 24.02 -1.61
N LEU A 68 -1.06 22.87 -0.99
CA LEU A 68 -0.04 21.91 -0.57
C LEU A 68 0.75 21.35 -1.77
N GLN A 69 0.08 20.98 -2.85
CA GLN A 69 0.75 20.50 -4.08
C GLN A 69 1.65 21.57 -4.71
N ARG A 70 1.20 22.84 -4.73
CA ARG A 70 2.00 23.97 -5.22
C ARG A 70 3.24 24.19 -4.36
N ILE A 71 3.10 24.15 -3.03
CA ILE A 71 4.23 24.28 -2.10
C ILE A 71 5.23 23.15 -2.33
N PHE A 72 4.75 21.91 -2.44
CA PHE A 72 5.61 20.75 -2.67
C PHE A 72 6.37 20.87 -4.00
N LYS A 73 5.68 21.22 -5.09
CA LYS A 73 6.29 21.45 -6.39
C LYS A 73 7.37 22.54 -6.34
N PHE A 74 7.06 23.69 -5.74
CA PHE A 74 8.02 24.79 -5.57
C PHE A 74 9.24 24.38 -4.74
N TRP A 75 9.04 23.60 -3.67
CA TRP A 75 10.14 23.09 -2.86
C TRP A 75 11.03 22.14 -3.65
N THR A 76 10.46 21.19 -4.40
CA THR A 76 11.23 20.26 -5.25
C THR A 76 12.01 20.95 -6.35
N GLU A 77 11.50 22.05 -6.91
CA GLU A 77 12.18 22.81 -7.98
C GLU A 77 13.36 23.64 -7.46
N ASN A 78 13.34 24.06 -6.19
CA ASN A 78 14.34 24.98 -5.63
C ASN A 78 15.34 24.32 -4.67
N GLN A 79 15.03 23.14 -4.14
CA GLN A 79 15.85 22.42 -3.15
C GLN A 79 16.22 21.00 -3.60
N GLY A 80 15.78 20.58 -4.79
CA GLY A 80 16.12 19.31 -5.43
C GLY A 80 17.42 19.38 -6.21
#